data_AF-A0A7C7G8E1-F1
#
_entry.id   AF-A0A7C7G8E1-F1
#
_cell.length_a   1.000
_cell.length_b   1.000
_cell.length_c   1.000
_cell.angle_alpha   90.00
_cell.angle_beta   90.00
_cell.angle_gamma   90.00
#
_symmetry.space_group_name_H-M   'P 1'
#
loop_
_entity.id
_entity.type
_entity.pdbx_description
1 polymer ?
#
loop_
_entity_poly.entity_id
_entity_poly.type
_entity_poly.pdbx_seq_one_letter_code
_entity_poly.pdbx_strand_id
1 'polypeptide(L)'
;MSDSGLWHYQRRGSRTSLLSATLAVAIFAIAIACGTTATTSTPEPAPAVVEVVTALPVPVVQPPTLKPANGASVTPATTAGGLPAIQSVTYLPSIANLVDKVNPAVASISVESVSRGLFFDFTDQGAGSGIVLSPEGHVVTNWHVIQDVRGIRVNLPNGKTYDATIIGGDIVTDLAVIKIEPDEPLIPAEFGNSGGVKVGDWVVAVGNALALKGGPTVTMGIISAKGRTVRTERGDLYDMFQTDAAINDGNSGGPLVNLEGEVIGISTAMLKEARGIGFAISSNAAVPIIESLIEHGRVMRPLIGLSGNDVTPAIANRFNYNVDDGVVVTRLGRGGPADVAGLAVGDVITKLDGIPTPDMARFLTLLWSYSAGDTIQIEFLRQNRLGEANVTLVERP
;
A
#
# COMPACT_ATOMS: atom_id res chain seq x y z
N MET A 1 -12.25 -17.54 69.00
CA MET A 1 -11.09 -17.28 69.87
C MET A 1 -10.08 -16.55 68.98
N SER A 2 -10.17 -15.22 68.82
CA SER A 2 -9.60 -14.17 69.70
C SER A 2 -8.07 -14.34 69.80
N ASP A 3 -7.18 -13.37 69.58
CA ASP A 3 -7.15 -11.92 69.72
C ASP A 3 -5.97 -11.41 68.84
N SER A 4 -6.05 -10.30 68.11
CA SER A 4 -5.91 -8.90 68.54
C SER A 4 -4.59 -8.57 69.29
N GLY A 5 -3.82 -7.62 68.74
CA GLY A 5 -2.54 -7.17 69.31
C GLY A 5 -1.99 -5.95 68.58
N LEU A 6 -2.38 -4.78 69.07
CA LEU A 6 -2.11 -3.44 68.56
C LEU A 6 -1.05 -2.71 69.42
N TRP A 7 -0.42 -1.67 68.82
CA TRP A 7 0.21 -0.46 69.39
C TRP A 7 1.57 -0.49 70.11
N HIS A 8 2.52 0.32 69.59
CA HIS A 8 3.20 1.49 70.22
C HIS A 8 4.37 1.95 69.31
N TYR A 9 4.95 3.16 69.29
CA TYR A 9 4.59 4.58 69.50
C TYR A 9 5.90 5.38 69.27
N GLN A 10 5.81 6.71 69.04
CA GLN A 10 6.84 7.77 68.93
C GLN A 10 7.38 8.09 67.52
N ARG A 11 7.05 9.22 66.88
CA ARG A 11 7.21 10.68 67.16
C ARG A 11 8.66 11.20 67.04
N ARG A 12 8.92 11.94 65.96
CA ARG A 12 9.49 13.32 65.87
C ARG A 12 9.38 13.70 64.39
N GLY A 13 8.83 14.83 63.96
CA GLY A 13 8.88 16.15 64.58
C GLY A 13 9.55 17.08 63.56
N SER A 14 8.70 17.67 62.70
CA SER A 14 8.78 18.94 61.97
C SER A 14 10.14 19.56 61.57
N ARG A 15 10.20 20.05 60.32
CA ARG A 15 10.44 21.48 60.05
C ARG A 15 10.09 21.85 58.61
N THR A 16 9.09 22.70 58.52
CA THR A 16 8.76 23.63 57.44
C THR A 16 9.95 24.53 57.08
N SER A 17 10.16 24.76 55.79
CA SER A 17 10.68 26.05 55.31
C SER A 17 10.15 26.33 53.90
N LEU A 18 9.18 27.24 53.84
CA LEU A 18 8.88 28.06 52.67
C LEU A 18 10.14 28.86 52.30
N LEU A 19 10.50 28.84 51.01
CA LEU A 19 11.40 29.84 50.42
C LEU A 19 10.88 30.16 49.02
N SER A 20 10.12 31.24 48.98
CA SER A 20 9.86 32.10 47.84
C SER A 20 11.19 32.67 47.32
N ALA A 21 11.45 32.53 46.02
CA ALA A 21 12.47 33.29 45.31
C ALA A 21 12.10 33.46 43.83
N THR A 22 11.41 34.58 43.58
CA THR A 22 11.53 35.48 42.43
C THR A 22 12.24 34.99 41.16
N LEU A 23 11.45 34.98 40.08
CA LEU A 23 11.85 35.00 38.67
C LEU A 23 12.75 36.22 38.38
N ALA A 24 14.00 35.99 37.99
CA ALA A 24 14.92 37.02 37.49
C ALA A 24 15.23 36.73 36.01
N VAL A 25 14.67 37.54 35.12
CA VAL A 25 15.02 37.58 33.69
C VAL A 25 16.34 38.34 33.56
N ALA A 26 17.41 37.65 33.22
CA ALA A 26 18.70 38.26 32.92
C ALA A 26 18.75 38.67 31.44
N ILE A 27 18.67 39.97 31.19
CA ILE A 27 18.99 40.60 29.90
C ILE A 27 20.52 40.74 29.84
N PHE A 28 21.18 39.96 28.97
CA PHE A 28 22.59 40.15 28.67
C PHE A 28 22.74 41.11 27.49
N ALA A 29 23.20 42.33 27.78
CA ALA A 29 23.74 43.25 26.78
C ALA A 29 25.25 43.01 26.65
N ILE A 30 25.72 42.62 25.47
CA ILE A 30 27.16 42.56 25.15
C ILE A 30 27.42 43.55 24.02
N ALA A 31 28.17 44.61 24.35
CA ALA A 31 28.73 45.56 23.40
C ALA A 31 30.15 45.12 22.99
N ILE A 32 30.28 44.78 21.72
CA ILE A 32 31.38 44.99 20.75
C ILE A 32 32.79 45.28 21.29
N ALA A 33 33.74 44.39 20.97
CA ALA A 33 35.14 44.75 20.74
C ALA A 33 35.70 43.95 19.53
N CYS A 34 36.31 44.69 18.60
CA CYS A 34 36.87 44.27 17.32
C CYS A 34 37.85 43.09 17.37
N GLY A 35 37.74 42.19 16.40
CA GLY A 35 38.77 41.23 16.00
C GLY A 35 38.47 40.70 14.60
N THR A 36 39.15 41.23 13.59
CA THR A 36 38.99 40.87 12.18
C THR A 36 39.68 39.54 11.88
N THR A 37 38.91 38.50 11.56
CA THR A 37 39.38 37.34 10.79
C THR A 37 38.44 37.13 9.62
N ALA A 38 38.98 37.29 8.41
CA ALA A 38 38.26 37.13 7.16
C ALA A 38 37.91 35.66 6.92
N THR A 39 36.62 35.34 6.92
CA THR A 39 36.06 34.14 6.31
C THR A 39 35.25 34.56 5.09
N THR A 40 35.67 34.10 3.92
CA THR A 40 34.99 34.29 2.63
C THR A 40 33.65 33.56 2.64
N SER A 41 32.56 34.30 2.84
CA SER A 41 31.21 33.84 2.54
C SER A 41 30.92 34.06 1.06
N THR A 42 30.62 32.98 0.35
CA THR A 42 29.99 33.00 -0.98
C THR A 42 28.70 33.83 -0.94
N PRO A 43 28.39 34.64 -1.98
CA PRO A 43 27.17 35.43 -2.00
C PRO A 43 25.94 34.52 -2.06
N GLU A 44 24.98 34.80 -1.19
CA GLU A 44 23.61 34.28 -1.24
C GLU A 44 22.98 34.72 -2.58
N PRO A 45 22.39 33.81 -3.38
CA PRO A 45 21.74 34.19 -4.61
C PRO A 45 20.49 35.02 -4.29
N ALA A 46 20.34 36.16 -4.97
CA ALA A 46 19.16 37.01 -4.87
C ALA A 46 17.87 36.20 -5.14
N PRO A 47 16.74 36.52 -4.49
CA PRO A 47 15.48 35.86 -4.77
C PRO A 47 15.15 36.05 -6.26
N ALA A 48 14.87 34.93 -6.93
CA ALA A 48 14.48 34.94 -8.33
C ALA A 48 13.21 35.78 -8.49
N VAL A 49 13.32 36.89 -9.21
CA VAL A 49 12.16 37.60 -9.74
C VAL A 49 11.50 36.65 -10.73
N VAL A 50 10.34 36.12 -10.38
CA VAL A 50 9.48 35.40 -11.32
C VAL A 50 8.94 36.45 -12.28
N GLU A 51 9.57 36.59 -13.44
CA GLU A 51 8.91 37.25 -14.56
C GLU A 51 7.68 36.43 -14.93
N VAL A 52 6.50 37.04 -14.78
CA VAL A 52 5.26 36.52 -15.35
C VAL A 52 5.41 36.63 -16.85
N VAL A 53 5.87 35.55 -17.49
CA VAL A 53 5.79 35.38 -18.93
C VAL A 53 4.30 35.37 -19.26
N THR A 54 3.81 36.46 -19.84
CA THR A 54 2.50 36.51 -20.47
C THR A 54 2.43 35.42 -21.51
N ALA A 55 1.53 34.45 -21.29
CA ALA A 55 1.28 33.38 -22.25
C ALA A 55 0.97 34.01 -23.62
N LEU A 56 1.73 33.63 -24.64
CA LEU A 56 1.40 33.97 -26.01
C LEU A 56 0.00 33.41 -26.34
N PRO A 57 -0.87 34.16 -27.05
CA PRO A 57 -2.19 33.66 -27.40
C PRO A 57 -2.06 32.41 -28.28
N VAL A 58 -2.62 31.30 -27.80
CA VAL A 58 -2.76 30.07 -28.59
C VAL A 58 -3.69 30.39 -29.77
N PRO A 59 -3.28 30.16 -31.03
CA PRO A 59 -4.18 30.36 -32.16
C PRO A 59 -5.34 29.39 -32.05
N VAL A 60 -6.57 29.93 -32.02
CA VAL A 60 -7.80 29.16 -32.14
C VAL A 60 -7.83 28.54 -33.53
N VAL A 61 -7.51 27.25 -33.63
CA VAL A 61 -7.70 26.48 -34.87
C VAL A 61 -9.21 26.32 -35.05
N GLN A 62 -9.79 27.03 -36.02
CA GLN A 62 -11.16 26.79 -36.44
C GLN A 62 -11.26 25.36 -37.01
N PRO A 63 -12.23 24.54 -36.58
CA PRO A 63 -12.45 23.25 -37.22
C PRO A 63 -12.76 23.46 -38.71
N PRO A 64 -12.28 22.59 -39.60
CA PRO A 64 -12.51 22.75 -41.03
C PRO A 64 -14.01 22.77 -41.31
N THR A 65 -14.46 23.82 -41.99
CA THR A 65 -15.80 23.91 -42.54
C THR A 65 -15.98 22.81 -43.57
N LEU A 66 -16.81 21.82 -43.27
CA LEU A 66 -17.20 20.79 -44.22
C LEU A 66 -17.94 21.45 -45.38
N LYS A 67 -17.29 21.50 -46.54
CA LYS A 67 -17.93 21.88 -47.81
C LYS A 67 -18.98 20.80 -48.13
N PRO A 68 -20.26 21.15 -48.38
CA PRO A 68 -21.24 20.17 -48.84
C PRO A 68 -20.75 19.58 -50.16
N ALA A 69 -20.51 18.27 -50.18
CA ALA A 69 -20.25 17.56 -51.42
C ALA A 69 -21.54 17.56 -52.24
N ASN A 70 -21.46 18.13 -53.45
CA ASN A 70 -22.55 18.13 -54.41
C ASN A 70 -22.99 16.70 -54.76
N GLY A 71 -24.28 16.57 -55.01
CA GLY A 71 -25.02 15.32 -55.15
C GLY A 71 -24.33 14.21 -55.94
N ALA A 72 -24.19 13.06 -55.27
CA ALA A 72 -24.22 11.77 -55.91
C ALA A 72 -25.38 10.99 -55.27
N SER A 73 -26.43 10.74 -56.05
CA SER A 73 -27.54 9.87 -55.69
C SER A 73 -27.02 8.44 -55.57
N VAL A 74 -26.78 7.99 -54.34
CA VAL A 74 -26.48 6.58 -54.06
C VAL A 74 -27.82 5.87 -53.88
N THR A 75 -28.20 5.07 -54.87
CA THR A 75 -29.37 4.19 -54.79
C THR A 75 -29.09 3.13 -53.71
N PRO A 76 -29.97 2.91 -52.71
CA PRO A 76 -29.73 1.86 -51.72
C PRO A 76 -29.87 0.50 -52.39
N ALA A 77 -28.78 -0.27 -52.42
CA ALA A 77 -28.86 -1.69 -52.76
C ALA A 77 -29.52 -2.42 -51.60
N THR A 78 -30.77 -2.84 -51.80
CA THR A 78 -31.52 -3.71 -50.90
C THR A 78 -30.86 -5.08 -50.87
N THR A 79 -30.03 -5.36 -49.87
CA THR A 79 -29.67 -6.73 -49.52
C THR A 79 -30.06 -6.96 -48.07
N ALA A 80 -31.16 -7.70 -47.91
CA ALA A 80 -31.66 -8.19 -46.64
C ALA A 80 -30.70 -9.25 -46.08
N GLY A 81 -29.70 -8.78 -45.34
CA GLY A 81 -28.95 -9.58 -44.38
C GLY A 81 -29.07 -8.87 -43.04
N GLY A 82 -29.90 -9.42 -42.15
CA GLY A 82 -30.11 -8.84 -40.82
C GLY A 82 -28.78 -8.73 -40.08
N LEU A 83 -28.27 -7.50 -39.95
CA LEU A 83 -27.22 -7.20 -38.99
C LEU A 83 -27.74 -7.60 -37.61
N PRO A 84 -26.95 -8.30 -36.76
CA PRO A 84 -27.36 -8.57 -35.40
C PRO A 84 -27.72 -7.24 -34.74
N ALA A 85 -28.90 -7.18 -34.10
CA ALA A 85 -29.37 -5.99 -33.43
C ALA A 85 -28.26 -5.49 -32.49
N ILE A 86 -27.73 -4.30 -32.78
CA ILE A 86 -26.86 -3.59 -31.84
C ILE A 86 -27.74 -3.34 -30.62
N GLN A 87 -27.56 -4.12 -29.56
CA GLN A 87 -28.21 -3.84 -28.29
C GLN A 87 -27.66 -2.49 -27.82
N SER A 88 -28.47 -1.46 -27.96
CA SER A 88 -28.19 -0.15 -27.41
C SER A 88 -28.14 -0.27 -25.89
N VAL A 89 -26.93 -0.38 -25.33
CA VAL A 89 -26.70 -0.25 -23.89
C VAL A 89 -27.03 1.20 -23.54
N THR A 90 -28.30 1.43 -23.25
CA THR A 90 -28.86 2.78 -23.07
C THR A 90 -28.57 3.28 -21.64
N TYR A 91 -28.20 2.37 -20.73
CA TYR A 91 -27.87 2.67 -19.34
C TYR A 91 -26.74 1.77 -18.85
N LEU A 92 -25.85 2.32 -18.03
CA LEU A 92 -24.91 1.51 -17.26
C LEU A 92 -25.70 0.65 -16.26
N PRO A 93 -25.42 -0.66 -16.16
CA PRO A 93 -26.09 -1.52 -15.19
C PRO A 93 -25.78 -1.05 -13.76
N SER A 94 -26.75 -1.20 -12.87
CA SER A 94 -26.55 -0.92 -11.44
C SER A 94 -25.59 -1.93 -10.82
N ILE A 95 -24.66 -1.45 -10.00
CA ILE A 95 -23.79 -2.28 -9.15
C ILE A 95 -24.39 -2.56 -7.75
N ALA A 96 -25.63 -2.15 -7.48
CA ALA A 96 -26.23 -2.30 -6.15
C ALA A 96 -26.27 -3.76 -5.67
N ASN A 97 -26.65 -4.70 -6.55
CA ASN A 97 -26.69 -6.13 -6.21
C ASN A 97 -25.29 -6.70 -5.92
N LEU A 98 -24.26 -6.17 -6.59
CA LEU A 98 -22.87 -6.53 -6.33
C LEU A 98 -22.45 -6.04 -4.93
N VAL A 99 -22.80 -4.79 -4.59
CA VAL A 99 -22.57 -4.24 -3.25
C VAL A 99 -23.29 -5.07 -2.18
N ASP A 100 -24.56 -5.41 -2.39
CA ASP A 100 -25.33 -6.25 -1.45
C ASP A 100 -24.71 -7.64 -1.26
N LYS A 101 -24.15 -8.23 -2.33
CA LYS A 101 -23.42 -9.51 -2.27
C LYS A 101 -22.16 -9.40 -1.42
N VAL A 102 -21.37 -8.34 -1.57
CA VAL A 102 -20.05 -8.17 -0.95
C VAL A 102 -20.14 -7.62 0.48
N ASN A 103 -21.11 -6.74 0.74
CA ASN A 103 -21.23 -5.99 2.00
C ASN A 103 -21.14 -6.86 3.27
N PRO A 104 -21.78 -8.04 3.38
CA PRO A 104 -21.69 -8.88 4.58
C PRO A 104 -20.26 -9.25 5.00
N ALA A 105 -19.31 -9.28 4.07
CA ALA A 105 -17.91 -9.59 4.32
C ALA A 105 -17.03 -8.34 4.55
N VAL A 106 -17.59 -7.12 4.55
CA VAL A 106 -16.84 -5.87 4.74
C VAL A 106 -17.05 -5.33 6.15
N ALA A 107 -15.99 -5.35 6.94
CA ALA A 107 -16.00 -4.92 8.32
C ALA A 107 -15.52 -3.47 8.48
N SER A 108 -16.06 -2.78 9.48
CA SER A 108 -15.50 -1.53 9.98
C SER A 108 -14.49 -1.81 11.07
N ILE A 109 -13.31 -1.20 11.00
CA ILE A 109 -12.28 -1.31 12.03
C ILE A 109 -12.14 0.05 12.71
N SER A 110 -12.28 0.05 14.03
CA SER A 110 -12.08 1.21 14.89
C SER A 110 -10.94 0.92 15.84
N VAL A 111 -10.00 1.84 15.95
CA VAL A 111 -8.84 1.70 16.83
C VAL A 111 -8.73 2.86 17.78
N GLU A 112 -8.30 2.54 19.00
CA GLU A 112 -7.96 3.53 20.01
C GLU A 112 -6.44 3.61 20.10
N SER A 113 -5.86 4.69 19.59
CA SER A 113 -4.44 5.00 19.70
C SER A 113 -4.22 5.96 20.86
N VAL A 114 -3.08 5.83 21.55
CA VAL A 114 -2.75 6.75 22.65
C VAL A 114 -1.50 7.55 22.33
N SER A 115 -1.68 8.84 22.18
CA SER A 115 -0.61 9.82 22.05
C SER A 115 -0.19 10.28 23.45
N ARG A 116 1.02 9.92 23.87
CA ARG A 116 1.57 10.35 25.17
C ARG A 116 1.96 11.83 25.09
N GLY A 117 1.20 12.69 25.75
CA GLY A 117 1.56 14.08 25.95
C GLY A 117 2.50 14.28 27.14
N LEU A 118 3.14 15.45 27.20
CA LEU A 118 4.09 15.81 28.27
C LEU A 118 3.44 15.86 29.67
N PHE A 119 2.11 15.99 29.73
CA PHE A 119 1.33 16.13 30.97
C PHE A 119 0.10 15.20 31.06
N PHE A 120 -0.43 14.72 29.93
CA PHE A 120 -1.59 13.80 29.86
C PHE A 120 -1.50 12.91 28.60
N ASP A 121 -2.02 11.69 28.68
CA ASP A 121 -2.26 10.82 27.52
C ASP A 121 -3.51 11.29 26.77
N PHE A 122 -3.45 11.39 25.44
CA PHE A 122 -4.59 11.66 24.56
C PHE A 122 -4.96 10.39 23.81
N THR A 123 -6.26 10.07 23.71
CA THR A 123 -6.75 8.96 22.88
C THR A 123 -7.23 9.50 21.54
N ASP A 124 -6.55 9.16 20.46
CA ASP A 124 -7.01 9.41 19.10
C ASP A 124 -7.78 8.18 18.61
N GLN A 125 -8.84 8.40 17.83
CA GLN A 125 -9.59 7.32 17.20
C GLN A 125 -9.20 7.22 15.73
N GLY A 126 -8.58 6.11 15.35
CA GLY A 126 -8.34 5.73 13.96
C GLY A 126 -9.47 4.85 13.45
N ALA A 127 -9.69 4.86 12.13
CA ALA A 127 -10.65 3.96 11.51
C ALA A 127 -10.16 3.48 10.14
N GLY A 128 -10.57 2.28 9.78
CA GLY A 128 -10.34 1.68 8.48
C GLY A 128 -11.38 0.61 8.18
N SER A 129 -11.14 -0.17 7.13
CA SER A 129 -11.97 -1.29 6.73
C SER A 129 -11.23 -2.61 6.89
N GLY A 130 -11.98 -3.71 6.91
CA GLY A 130 -11.44 -5.06 6.85
C GLY A 130 -12.28 -5.98 5.98
N ILE A 131 -11.72 -7.13 5.62
CA ILE A 131 -12.38 -8.18 4.85
C ILE A 131 -12.48 -9.42 5.71
N VAL A 132 -13.69 -9.94 5.91
CA VAL A 132 -13.92 -11.20 6.61
C VAL A 132 -13.38 -12.34 5.76
N LEU A 133 -12.48 -13.14 6.33
CA LEU A 133 -11.79 -14.25 5.66
C LEU A 133 -12.40 -15.62 5.98
N SER A 134 -13.03 -15.75 7.14
CA SER A 134 -13.53 -17.06 7.62
C SER A 134 -14.79 -16.91 8.46
N PRO A 135 -15.65 -17.95 8.51
CA PRO A 135 -16.82 -17.96 9.38
C PRO A 135 -16.48 -17.81 10.86
N GLU A 136 -15.29 -18.25 11.28
CA GLU A 136 -14.82 -18.19 12.66
C GLU A 136 -14.33 -16.79 13.07
N GLY A 137 -14.23 -15.83 12.14
CA GLY A 137 -13.93 -14.43 12.48
C GLY A 137 -12.50 -13.96 12.23
N HIS A 138 -11.73 -14.61 11.37
CA HIS A 138 -10.51 -13.98 10.83
C HIS A 138 -10.88 -12.84 9.90
N VAL A 139 -10.20 -11.70 10.04
CA VAL A 139 -10.40 -10.49 9.24
C VAL A 139 -9.04 -9.96 8.78
N VAL A 140 -8.85 -9.73 7.48
CA VAL A 140 -7.67 -9.01 6.97
C VAL A 140 -7.94 -7.51 6.94
N THR A 141 -6.91 -6.72 7.21
CA THR A 141 -6.89 -5.27 7.02
C THR A 141 -5.47 -4.81 6.66
N ASN A 142 -5.24 -3.51 6.58
CA ASN A 142 -3.89 -2.97 6.46
C ASN A 142 -3.17 -2.88 7.80
N TRP A 143 -1.86 -3.13 7.79
CA TRP A 143 -1.02 -2.96 8.99
C TRP A 143 -1.09 -1.53 9.54
N HIS A 144 -1.05 -0.51 8.67
CA HIS A 144 -1.07 0.87 9.12
C HIS A 144 -2.37 1.29 9.82
N VAL A 145 -3.47 0.55 9.63
CA VAL A 145 -4.77 0.79 10.30
C VAL A 145 -4.71 0.38 11.77
N ILE A 146 -3.94 -0.67 12.10
CA ILE A 146 -3.93 -1.31 13.43
C ILE A 146 -2.59 -1.20 14.16
N GLN A 147 -1.63 -0.45 13.63
CA GLN A 147 -0.32 -0.24 14.26
C GLN A 147 -0.41 0.67 15.50
N ASP A 148 0.39 0.38 16.54
CA ASP A 148 0.53 1.21 17.75
C ASP A 148 -0.79 1.53 18.47
N VAL A 149 -1.77 0.62 18.38
CA VAL A 149 -3.10 0.77 18.99
C VAL A 149 -3.19 0.02 20.32
N ARG A 150 -4.02 0.51 21.25
CA ARG A 150 -4.30 -0.16 22.53
C ARG A 150 -5.42 -1.19 22.44
N GLY A 151 -6.36 -0.98 21.52
CA GLY A 151 -7.52 -1.83 21.32
C GLY A 151 -8.05 -1.69 19.91
N ILE A 152 -8.60 -2.80 19.41
CA ILE A 152 -9.19 -2.90 18.08
C ILE A 152 -10.62 -3.38 18.27
N ARG A 153 -11.57 -2.62 17.72
CA ARG A 153 -12.98 -2.99 17.66
C ARG A 153 -13.39 -3.16 16.20
N VAL A 154 -14.09 -4.25 15.93
CA VAL A 154 -14.61 -4.59 14.61
C VAL A 154 -16.13 -4.48 14.65
N ASN A 155 -16.69 -3.59 13.83
CA ASN A 155 -18.14 -3.45 13.68
C ASN A 155 -18.55 -4.12 12.36
N LEU A 156 -19.48 -5.06 12.44
CA LEU A 156 -20.00 -5.76 11.28
C LEU A 156 -21.24 -5.06 10.71
N PRO A 157 -21.59 -5.27 9.43
CA PRO A 157 -22.78 -4.68 8.81
C PRO A 157 -24.10 -5.03 9.50
N ASN A 158 -24.14 -6.13 10.26
CA ASN A 158 -25.31 -6.52 11.06
C ASN A 158 -25.47 -5.69 12.35
N GLY A 159 -24.58 -4.72 12.60
CA GLY A 159 -24.61 -3.84 13.77
C GLY A 159 -23.95 -4.41 15.03
N LYS A 160 -23.42 -5.64 14.99
CA LYS A 160 -22.65 -6.21 16.11
C LYS A 160 -21.22 -5.68 16.12
N THR A 161 -20.67 -5.52 17.32
CA THR A 161 -19.31 -5.07 17.56
C THR A 161 -18.56 -6.11 18.38
N TYR A 162 -17.31 -6.36 18.01
CA TYR A 162 -16.43 -7.32 18.68
C TYR A 162 -15.07 -6.69 18.97
N ASP A 163 -14.48 -7.05 20.11
CA ASP A 163 -13.06 -6.83 20.33
C ASP A 163 -12.25 -7.79 19.46
N ALA A 164 -11.11 -7.33 18.95
CA ALA A 164 -10.24 -8.13 18.10
C ALA A 164 -8.84 -8.27 18.68
N THR A 165 -8.26 -9.45 18.48
CA THR A 165 -6.85 -9.73 18.77
C THR A 165 -6.05 -9.77 17.47
N ILE A 166 -4.82 -9.27 17.50
CA ILE A 166 -3.91 -9.38 16.35
C ILE A 166 -3.41 -10.82 16.27
N ILE A 167 -3.61 -11.48 15.12
CA ILE A 167 -3.03 -12.78 14.83
C ILE A 167 -1.62 -12.60 14.28
N GLY A 168 -1.45 -11.67 13.36
CA GLY A 168 -0.15 -11.34 12.78
C GLY A 168 -0.21 -10.11 11.90
N GLY A 169 0.95 -9.54 11.61
CA GLY A 169 1.07 -8.37 10.76
C GLY A 169 2.35 -8.40 9.94
N ASP A 170 2.29 -7.74 8.80
CA ASP A 170 3.42 -7.56 7.92
C ASP A 170 3.55 -6.10 7.47
N ILE A 171 4.60 -5.46 7.97
CA ILE A 171 4.91 -4.06 7.65
C ILE A 171 5.32 -3.88 6.18
N VAL A 172 5.93 -4.91 5.57
CA VAL A 172 6.49 -4.82 4.21
C VAL A 172 5.38 -4.72 3.17
N THR A 173 4.30 -5.49 3.32
CA THR A 173 3.15 -5.44 2.40
C THR A 173 1.97 -4.65 2.96
N ASP A 174 2.11 -4.05 4.15
CA ASP A 174 1.05 -3.32 4.81
C ASP A 174 -0.23 -4.17 5.01
N LEU A 175 -0.06 -5.45 5.37
CA LEU A 175 -1.18 -6.37 5.63
C LEU A 175 -1.18 -6.84 7.09
N ALA A 176 -2.36 -7.07 7.64
CA ALA A 176 -2.51 -7.67 8.95
C ALA A 176 -3.75 -8.54 9.01
N VAL A 177 -3.69 -9.57 9.86
CA VAL A 177 -4.84 -10.42 10.19
C VAL A 177 -5.16 -10.24 11.66
N ILE A 178 -6.43 -9.95 11.93
CA ILE A 178 -7.00 -9.90 13.27
C ILE A 178 -8.08 -10.98 13.40
N LYS A 179 -8.39 -11.36 14.65
CA LYS A 179 -9.40 -12.36 14.99
C LYS A 179 -10.43 -11.75 15.92
N ILE A 180 -11.70 -11.97 15.60
CA ILE A 180 -12.85 -11.71 16.47
C ILE A 180 -13.54 -13.02 16.83
N GLU A 181 -14.35 -13.00 17.89
CA GLU A 181 -15.16 -14.15 18.33
C GLU A 181 -16.66 -13.86 18.08
N PRO A 182 -17.18 -14.20 16.89
CA PRO A 182 -18.56 -13.90 16.55
C PRO A 182 -19.54 -14.88 17.20
N ASP A 183 -20.74 -14.40 17.58
CA ASP A 183 -21.78 -15.28 18.14
C ASP A 183 -22.35 -16.28 17.10
N GLU A 184 -22.24 -15.93 15.82
CA GLU A 184 -22.77 -16.66 14.68
C GLU A 184 -21.72 -16.72 13.56
N PRO A 185 -21.68 -17.80 12.75
CA PRO A 185 -20.75 -17.89 11.63
C PRO A 185 -20.86 -16.70 10.68
N LEU A 186 -19.73 -16.09 10.34
CA LEU A 186 -19.68 -14.96 9.41
C LEU A 186 -19.74 -15.43 7.95
N ILE A 187 -20.07 -14.48 7.06
CA ILE A 187 -19.99 -14.68 5.61
C ILE A 187 -18.62 -14.17 5.14
N PRO A 188 -17.69 -15.05 4.75
CA PRO A 188 -16.39 -14.64 4.23
C PRO A 188 -16.50 -14.08 2.81
N ALA A 189 -15.55 -13.24 2.43
CA ALA A 189 -15.38 -12.81 1.05
C ALA A 189 -14.78 -13.94 0.20
N GLU A 190 -15.15 -13.97 -1.08
CA GLU A 190 -14.55 -14.86 -2.07
C GLU A 190 -13.35 -14.15 -2.71
N PHE A 191 -12.16 -14.76 -2.69
CA PHE A 191 -10.97 -14.20 -3.34
C PHE A 191 -10.83 -14.74 -4.77
N GLY A 192 -10.65 -13.83 -5.72
CA GLY A 192 -10.41 -14.15 -7.13
C GLY A 192 -8.92 -14.17 -7.47
N ASN A 193 -8.58 -14.61 -8.67
CA ASN A 193 -7.20 -14.63 -9.18
C ASN A 193 -6.84 -13.30 -9.88
N SER A 194 -6.02 -12.46 -9.24
CA SER A 194 -5.58 -11.16 -9.78
C SER A 194 -4.65 -11.28 -11.01
N GLY A 195 -4.10 -12.46 -11.27
CA GLY A 195 -3.25 -12.75 -12.43
C GLY A 195 -3.99 -12.58 -13.76
N GLY A 196 -5.26 -12.97 -13.81
CA GLY A 196 -6.10 -12.89 -15.01
C GLY A 196 -6.67 -11.50 -15.33
N VAL A 197 -6.61 -10.57 -14.37
CA VAL A 197 -7.13 -9.20 -14.49
C VAL A 197 -6.38 -8.42 -15.58
N LYS A 198 -7.07 -7.56 -16.30
CA LYS A 198 -6.52 -6.71 -17.37
C LYS A 198 -6.71 -5.23 -17.06
N VAL A 199 -5.82 -4.41 -17.63
CA VAL A 199 -6.01 -2.96 -17.64
C VAL A 199 -7.29 -2.64 -18.40
N GLY A 200 -8.17 -1.84 -17.79
CA GLY A 200 -9.51 -1.52 -18.30
C GLY A 200 -10.64 -2.35 -17.68
N ASP A 201 -10.35 -3.42 -16.93
CA ASP A 201 -11.37 -4.18 -16.22
C ASP A 201 -12.02 -3.32 -15.13
N TRP A 202 -13.35 -3.39 -15.02
CA TRP A 202 -14.11 -2.69 -14.00
C TRP A 202 -13.81 -3.23 -12.61
N VAL A 203 -13.73 -2.31 -11.65
CA VAL A 203 -13.52 -2.63 -10.24
C VAL A 203 -14.38 -1.76 -9.35
N VAL A 204 -14.74 -2.32 -8.20
CA VAL A 204 -15.48 -1.63 -7.15
C VAL A 204 -14.69 -1.73 -5.86
N ALA A 205 -14.29 -0.58 -5.30
CA ALA A 205 -13.74 -0.53 -3.96
C ALA A 205 -14.87 -0.31 -2.96
N VAL A 206 -14.91 -1.16 -1.94
CA VAL A 206 -15.92 -1.11 -0.87
C VAL A 206 -15.20 -0.87 0.44
N GLY A 207 -15.69 0.07 1.23
CA GLY A 207 -15.13 0.38 2.54
C GLY A 207 -16.21 0.71 3.54
N ASN A 208 -15.97 0.43 4.81
CA ASN A 208 -16.91 0.72 5.89
C ASN A 208 -16.21 1.38 7.09
N ALA A 209 -15.14 2.16 6.88
CA ALA A 209 -14.55 2.89 7.99
C ALA A 209 -15.59 3.79 8.66
N LEU A 210 -15.47 3.95 9.99
CA LEU A 210 -16.37 4.73 10.84
C LEU A 210 -17.81 4.21 10.95
N ALA A 211 -18.19 3.13 10.25
CA ALA A 211 -19.53 2.54 10.27
C ALA A 211 -20.64 3.59 10.10
N LEU A 212 -20.47 4.49 9.11
CA LEU A 212 -21.34 5.64 8.93
C LEU A 212 -22.79 5.21 8.63
N LYS A 213 -23.74 6.05 9.06
CA LYS A 213 -25.15 5.88 8.74
C LYS A 213 -25.33 5.93 7.22
N GLY A 214 -25.91 4.87 6.64
CA GLY A 214 -26.15 4.76 5.20
C GLY A 214 -25.44 3.59 4.52
N GLY A 215 -24.57 2.87 5.23
CA GLY A 215 -23.88 1.69 4.72
C GLY A 215 -22.44 1.98 4.30
N PRO A 216 -21.79 1.04 3.59
CA PRO A 216 -20.40 1.20 3.17
C PRO A 216 -20.24 2.35 2.15
N THR A 217 -19.07 2.97 2.15
CA THR A 217 -18.61 3.83 1.06
C THR A 217 -18.21 2.95 -0.12
N VAL A 218 -18.82 3.21 -1.28
CA VAL A 218 -18.58 2.45 -2.51
C VAL A 218 -18.08 3.40 -3.59
N THR A 219 -16.99 3.02 -4.24
CA THR A 219 -16.43 3.77 -5.37
C THR A 219 -16.11 2.80 -6.51
N MET A 220 -16.39 3.20 -7.75
CA MET A 220 -16.18 2.36 -8.94
C MET A 220 -15.16 3.02 -9.86
N GLY A 221 -14.39 2.20 -10.54
CA GLY A 221 -13.40 2.61 -11.53
C GLY A 221 -12.96 1.42 -12.35
N ILE A 222 -11.75 1.50 -12.91
CA ILE A 222 -11.10 0.44 -13.65
C ILE A 222 -9.72 0.14 -13.07
N ILE A 223 -9.14 -0.99 -13.47
CA ILE A 223 -7.70 -1.20 -13.34
C ILE A 223 -6.98 -0.31 -14.34
N SER A 224 -6.27 0.70 -13.86
CA SER A 224 -5.47 1.62 -14.67
C SER A 224 -4.08 1.09 -15.00
N ALA A 225 -3.50 0.28 -14.10
CA ALA A 225 -2.22 -0.41 -14.30
C ALA A 225 -2.08 -1.60 -13.34
N LYS A 226 -1.19 -2.54 -13.66
CA LYS A 226 -0.84 -3.70 -12.82
C LYS A 226 0.66 -3.71 -12.51
N GLY A 227 1.07 -4.50 -11.51
CA GLY A 227 2.49 -4.74 -11.21
C GLY A 227 3.24 -3.49 -10.76
N ARG A 228 2.55 -2.49 -10.22
CA ARG A 228 3.20 -1.25 -9.79
C ARG A 228 4.04 -1.50 -8.54
N THR A 229 5.22 -0.92 -8.53
CA THR A 229 6.00 -0.72 -7.31
C THR A 229 5.68 0.68 -6.77
N VAL A 230 5.13 0.73 -5.57
CA VAL A 230 4.75 1.97 -4.88
C VAL A 230 5.73 2.23 -3.76
N ARG A 231 6.50 3.32 -3.88
CA ARG A 231 7.44 3.73 -2.85
C ARG A 231 6.69 4.48 -1.74
N THR A 232 6.87 4.05 -0.51
CA THR A 232 6.33 4.70 0.68
C THR A 232 7.45 5.05 1.64
N GLU A 233 7.18 5.86 2.67
CA GLU A 233 8.15 6.15 3.73
C GLU A 233 8.60 4.90 4.50
N ARG A 234 7.81 3.81 4.43
CA ARG A 234 8.01 2.56 5.18
C ARG A 234 8.64 1.44 4.35
N GLY A 235 8.84 1.68 3.06
CA GLY A 235 9.34 0.70 2.11
C GLY A 235 8.54 0.68 0.82
N ASP A 236 8.96 -0.17 -0.10
CA ASP A 236 8.32 -0.35 -1.38
C ASP A 236 7.23 -1.43 -1.27
N LEU A 237 6.01 -1.09 -1.67
CA LEU A 237 4.95 -2.05 -1.91
C LEU A 237 5.06 -2.58 -3.33
N TYR A 238 4.99 -3.89 -3.49
CA TYR A 238 5.13 -4.56 -4.78
C TYR A 238 3.82 -5.19 -5.23
N ASP A 239 3.72 -5.46 -6.53
CA ASP A 239 2.55 -6.03 -7.18
C ASP A 239 1.23 -5.30 -6.85
N MET A 240 1.30 -3.97 -6.94
CA MET A 240 0.16 -3.09 -6.71
C MET A 240 -0.67 -2.95 -7.98
N PHE A 241 -1.99 -3.02 -7.85
CA PHE A 241 -2.92 -2.46 -8.80
C PHE A 241 -2.99 -0.95 -8.64
N GLN A 242 -3.02 -0.26 -9.77
CA GLN A 242 -3.41 1.13 -9.86
C GLN A 242 -4.85 1.19 -10.37
N THR A 243 -5.68 2.02 -9.77
CA THR A 243 -7.08 2.23 -10.17
C THR A 243 -7.46 3.70 -10.12
N ASP A 244 -8.47 4.10 -10.87
CA ASP A 244 -9.12 5.41 -10.75
C ASP A 244 -10.37 5.37 -9.83
N ALA A 245 -10.73 4.20 -9.28
CA ALA A 245 -11.65 4.12 -8.16
C ALA A 245 -11.06 4.89 -6.97
N ALA A 246 -11.88 5.74 -6.34
CA ALA A 246 -11.39 6.62 -5.29
C ALA A 246 -11.02 5.83 -4.01
N ILE A 247 -9.72 5.72 -3.75
CA ILE A 247 -9.18 5.12 -2.52
C ILE A 247 -8.89 6.21 -1.49
N ASN A 248 -9.37 6.01 -0.27
CA ASN A 248 -9.24 6.95 0.85
C ASN A 248 -9.23 6.19 2.18
N ASP A 249 -9.01 6.90 3.30
CA ASP A 249 -9.00 6.30 4.64
C ASP A 249 -10.27 5.44 4.92
N GLY A 250 -11.40 5.78 4.27
CA GLY A 250 -12.68 5.07 4.33
C GLY A 250 -12.70 3.62 3.82
N ASN A 251 -11.89 3.30 2.81
CA ASN A 251 -11.82 1.96 2.20
C ASN A 251 -10.46 1.28 2.32
N SER A 252 -9.49 1.89 3.02
CA SER A 252 -8.21 1.24 3.32
C SER A 252 -8.44 -0.04 4.14
N GLY A 253 -7.86 -1.15 3.69
CA GLY A 253 -8.04 -2.48 4.24
C GLY A 253 -9.32 -3.20 3.76
N GLY A 254 -10.17 -2.51 3.01
CA GLY A 254 -11.38 -3.06 2.40
C GLY A 254 -11.12 -3.66 1.00
N PRO A 255 -12.09 -4.43 0.45
CA PRO A 255 -11.88 -5.15 -0.79
C PRO A 255 -11.98 -4.24 -2.02
N LEU A 256 -11.12 -4.51 -2.99
CA LEU A 256 -11.28 -4.14 -4.40
C LEU A 256 -11.79 -5.37 -5.15
N VAL A 257 -13.04 -5.33 -5.62
CA VAL A 257 -13.71 -6.49 -6.25
C VAL A 257 -13.93 -6.32 -7.74
N ASN A 258 -13.98 -7.43 -8.47
CA ASN A 258 -14.47 -7.49 -9.85
C ASN A 258 -16.02 -7.47 -9.90
N LEU A 259 -16.60 -7.54 -11.10
CA LEU A 259 -18.06 -7.49 -11.29
C LEU A 259 -18.77 -8.77 -10.82
N GLU A 260 -18.02 -9.85 -10.63
CA GLU A 260 -18.49 -11.11 -10.05
C GLU A 260 -18.55 -11.06 -8.51
N GLY A 261 -17.93 -10.05 -7.88
CA GLY A 261 -17.87 -9.89 -6.42
C GLY A 261 -16.72 -10.64 -5.76
N GLU A 262 -15.74 -11.07 -6.54
CA GLU A 262 -14.51 -11.68 -6.05
C GLU A 262 -13.49 -10.58 -5.71
N VAL A 263 -12.82 -10.72 -4.56
CA VAL A 263 -11.74 -9.83 -4.12
C VAL A 263 -10.51 -10.08 -5.00
N ILE A 264 -10.16 -9.09 -5.81
CA ILE A 264 -8.96 -9.11 -6.66
C ILE A 264 -7.83 -8.25 -6.10
N GLY A 265 -8.11 -7.47 -5.05
CA GLY A 265 -7.09 -6.75 -4.29
C GLY A 265 -7.61 -6.14 -2.98
N ILE A 266 -6.68 -5.62 -2.18
CA ILE A 266 -6.95 -4.97 -0.89
C ILE A 266 -6.52 -3.51 -0.99
N SER A 267 -7.47 -2.59 -0.84
CA SER A 267 -7.25 -1.16 -1.01
C SER A 267 -6.29 -0.63 0.06
N THR A 268 -5.34 0.25 -0.33
CA THR A 268 -4.42 0.91 0.61
C THR A 268 -4.39 2.43 0.39
N ALA A 269 -4.65 3.19 1.45
CA ALA A 269 -4.74 4.66 1.41
C ALA A 269 -3.43 5.38 1.78
N MET A 270 -2.27 4.72 1.66
CA MET A 270 -0.99 5.28 2.11
C MET A 270 -0.47 6.48 1.27
N LEU A 271 -0.99 6.70 0.06
CA LEU A 271 -0.56 7.80 -0.82
C LEU A 271 -1.60 8.93 -0.86
N LYS A 272 -1.55 9.86 0.10
CA LYS A 272 -2.54 10.93 0.25
C LYS A 272 -2.40 12.05 -0.79
N GLU A 273 -1.26 12.17 -1.46
CA GLU A 273 -1.00 13.24 -2.44
C GLU A 273 -1.50 12.92 -3.87
N ALA A 274 -1.82 11.66 -4.15
CA ALA A 274 -2.16 11.20 -5.50
C ALA A 274 -3.67 11.34 -5.78
N ARG A 275 -4.11 12.52 -6.23
CA ARG A 275 -5.51 12.73 -6.61
C ARG A 275 -5.87 11.93 -7.87
N GLY A 276 -6.94 11.12 -7.79
CA GLY A 276 -7.43 10.32 -8.91
C GLY A 276 -6.59 9.07 -9.22
N ILE A 277 -5.68 8.69 -8.32
CA ILE A 277 -4.88 7.47 -8.44
C ILE A 277 -4.97 6.71 -7.12
N GLY A 278 -5.71 5.61 -7.13
CA GLY A 278 -5.80 4.65 -6.03
C GLY A 278 -4.86 3.47 -6.22
N PHE A 279 -4.49 2.84 -5.11
CA PHE A 279 -3.68 1.63 -5.12
C PHE A 279 -4.32 0.51 -4.28
N ALA A 280 -4.14 -0.72 -4.73
CA ALA A 280 -4.56 -1.92 -4.01
C ALA A 280 -3.51 -3.03 -4.17
N ILE A 281 -3.27 -3.79 -3.11
CA ILE A 281 -2.39 -4.96 -3.13
C ILE A 281 -3.13 -6.07 -3.89
N SER A 282 -2.53 -6.65 -4.93
CA SER A 282 -3.21 -7.70 -5.72
C SER A 282 -3.54 -8.93 -4.86
N SER A 283 -4.63 -9.65 -5.16
CA SER A 283 -5.00 -10.85 -4.39
C SER A 283 -3.93 -11.94 -4.45
N ASN A 284 -3.26 -12.15 -5.59
CA ASN A 284 -2.15 -13.10 -5.70
C ASN A 284 -0.95 -12.73 -4.82
N ALA A 285 -0.72 -11.45 -4.54
CA ALA A 285 0.29 -11.02 -3.58
C ALA A 285 -0.21 -11.14 -2.13
N ALA A 286 -1.49 -10.84 -1.88
CA ALA A 286 -2.05 -10.79 -0.53
C ALA A 286 -2.37 -12.17 0.07
N VAL A 287 -2.93 -13.11 -0.71
CA VAL A 287 -3.45 -14.38 -0.20
C VAL A 287 -2.37 -15.22 0.49
N PRO A 288 -1.17 -15.47 -0.10
CA PRO A 288 -0.13 -16.25 0.58
C PRO A 288 0.35 -15.61 1.89
N ILE A 289 0.33 -14.28 1.94
CA ILE A 289 0.71 -13.53 3.15
C ILE A 289 -0.36 -13.71 4.22
N ILE A 290 -1.64 -13.57 3.86
CA ILE A 290 -2.76 -13.78 4.77
C ILE A 290 -2.73 -15.19 5.36
N GLU A 291 -2.54 -16.21 4.51
CA GLU A 291 -2.43 -17.62 4.93
C GLU A 291 -1.25 -17.80 5.91
N SER A 292 -0.07 -17.28 5.56
CA SER A 292 1.11 -17.35 6.44
C SER A 292 0.88 -16.66 7.79
N LEU A 293 0.21 -15.50 7.80
CA LEU A 293 -0.16 -14.79 9.03
C LEU A 293 -1.14 -15.60 9.88
N ILE A 294 -2.15 -16.23 9.28
CA ILE A 294 -3.11 -17.07 10.01
C ILE A 294 -2.42 -18.30 10.62
N GLU A 295 -1.56 -18.98 9.85
CA GLU A 295 -0.94 -20.24 10.27
C GLU A 295 0.20 -20.04 11.27
N HIS A 296 1.01 -18.99 11.09
CA HIS A 296 2.29 -18.83 11.80
C HIS A 296 2.36 -17.55 12.65
N GLY A 297 1.39 -16.64 12.53
CA GLY A 297 1.40 -15.32 13.16
C GLY A 297 2.42 -14.34 12.57
N ARG A 298 3.19 -14.75 11.55
CA ARG A 298 4.22 -13.96 10.87
C ARG A 298 4.44 -14.46 9.46
N VAL A 299 4.94 -13.59 8.57
CA VAL A 299 5.29 -13.98 7.21
C VAL A 299 6.69 -14.60 7.17
N MET A 300 6.77 -15.86 6.75
CA MET A 300 8.02 -16.54 6.50
C MET A 300 8.55 -16.16 5.12
N ARG A 301 9.56 -15.28 5.04
CA ARG A 301 10.11 -14.86 3.74
C ARG A 301 11.46 -15.49 3.44
N PRO A 302 11.65 -16.08 2.25
CA PRO A 302 12.99 -16.37 1.79
C PRO A 302 13.75 -15.07 1.52
N LEU A 303 15.05 -15.12 1.77
CA LEU A 303 16.01 -14.06 1.57
C LEU A 303 17.08 -14.56 0.60
N ILE A 304 17.22 -13.84 -0.50
CA ILE A 304 18.28 -14.02 -1.48
C ILE A 304 19.50 -13.11 -1.19
N GLY A 305 19.31 -12.02 -0.43
CA GLY A 305 20.38 -11.12 -0.04
C GLY A 305 20.82 -10.11 -1.11
N LEU A 306 19.91 -9.69 -1.99
CA LEU A 306 20.17 -8.63 -2.99
C LEU A 306 19.10 -7.54 -2.97
N SER A 307 19.43 -6.38 -3.50
CA SER A 307 18.49 -5.31 -3.84
C SER A 307 18.67 -4.93 -5.30
N GLY A 308 17.57 -4.62 -5.99
CA GLY A 308 17.59 -4.29 -7.40
C GLY A 308 16.55 -3.23 -7.76
N ASN A 309 16.62 -2.79 -9.00
CA ASN A 309 15.61 -1.93 -9.61
C ASN A 309 15.14 -2.56 -10.92
N ASP A 310 13.96 -2.17 -11.37
CA ASP A 310 13.46 -2.55 -12.69
C ASP A 310 14.38 -2.01 -13.77
N VAL A 311 14.70 -2.86 -14.75
CA VAL A 311 15.24 -2.39 -16.03
C VAL A 311 14.08 -1.81 -16.84
N THR A 312 14.24 -0.56 -17.23
CA THR A 312 13.36 0.12 -18.17
C THR A 312 14.12 0.38 -19.46
N PRO A 313 13.45 0.65 -20.59
CA PRO A 313 14.14 1.02 -21.84
C PRO A 313 15.13 2.19 -21.65
N ALA A 314 14.82 3.14 -20.78
CA ALA A 314 15.73 4.25 -20.47
C ALA A 314 16.99 3.79 -19.71
N ILE A 315 16.83 2.87 -18.75
CA ILE A 315 17.95 2.28 -17.99
C ILE A 315 18.77 1.36 -18.90
N ALA A 316 18.12 0.50 -19.68
CA ALA A 316 18.77 -0.40 -20.64
C ALA A 316 19.65 0.39 -21.63
N ASN A 317 19.12 1.46 -22.23
CA ASN A 317 19.87 2.33 -23.13
C ASN A 317 21.02 3.06 -22.42
N ARG A 318 20.80 3.57 -21.20
CA ARG A 318 21.81 4.32 -20.45
C ARG A 318 23.01 3.46 -20.05
N PHE A 319 22.77 2.19 -19.69
CA PHE A 319 23.80 1.26 -19.23
C PHE A 319 24.19 0.21 -20.28
N ASN A 320 23.66 0.33 -21.50
CA ASN A 320 23.91 -0.54 -22.64
C ASN A 320 23.62 -2.03 -22.35
N TYR A 321 22.47 -2.30 -21.72
CA TYR A 321 21.98 -3.68 -21.52
C TYR A 321 21.28 -4.19 -22.78
N ASN A 322 21.55 -5.44 -23.16
CA ASN A 322 20.90 -6.12 -24.30
C ASN A 322 19.56 -6.77 -23.91
N VAL A 323 18.82 -6.14 -22.99
CA VAL A 323 17.47 -6.54 -22.54
C VAL A 323 16.67 -5.29 -22.24
N ASP A 324 15.37 -5.33 -22.54
CA ASP A 324 14.46 -4.20 -22.31
C ASP A 324 13.78 -4.25 -20.94
N ASP A 325 13.86 -5.41 -20.27
CA ASP A 325 13.25 -5.71 -18.97
C ASP A 325 14.19 -6.61 -18.12
N GLY A 326 13.83 -6.80 -16.85
CA GLY A 326 14.60 -7.55 -15.86
C GLY A 326 14.83 -6.77 -14.56
N VAL A 327 15.59 -7.37 -13.65
CA VAL A 327 15.98 -6.73 -12.38
C VAL A 327 17.47 -6.51 -12.34
N VAL A 328 17.90 -5.24 -12.41
CA VAL A 328 19.31 -4.89 -12.24
C VAL A 328 19.70 -4.91 -10.77
N VAL A 329 20.69 -5.70 -10.41
CA VAL A 329 21.24 -5.81 -9.06
C VAL A 329 22.00 -4.52 -8.74
N THR A 330 21.55 -3.80 -7.71
CA THR A 330 22.17 -2.54 -7.26
C THR A 330 22.95 -2.69 -5.97
N ARG A 331 22.63 -3.71 -5.17
CA ARG A 331 23.32 -4.02 -3.91
C ARG A 331 23.26 -5.51 -3.63
N LEU A 332 24.33 -6.00 -3.01
CA LEU A 332 24.40 -7.34 -2.44
C LEU A 332 24.72 -7.25 -0.96
N GLY A 333 24.07 -8.08 -0.15
CA GLY A 333 24.47 -8.32 1.22
C GLY A 333 25.75 -9.14 1.22
N ARG A 334 26.85 -8.56 1.71
CA ARG A 334 28.14 -9.25 1.75
C ARG A 334 28.04 -10.53 2.60
N GLY A 335 28.49 -11.66 2.05
CA GLY A 335 28.35 -12.97 2.65
C GLY A 335 26.92 -13.53 2.68
N GLY A 336 25.97 -12.82 2.06
CA GLY A 336 24.59 -13.30 1.87
C GLY A 336 24.50 -14.27 0.68
N PRO A 337 23.33 -14.91 0.48
CA PRO A 337 23.18 -15.99 -0.49
C PRO A 337 23.60 -15.64 -1.92
N ALA A 338 23.12 -14.51 -2.45
CA ALA A 338 23.46 -14.04 -3.79
C ALA A 338 24.96 -13.74 -3.97
N ASP A 339 25.60 -13.15 -2.96
CA ASP A 339 27.05 -12.86 -2.96
C ASP A 339 27.86 -14.16 -2.95
N VAL A 340 27.49 -15.11 -2.09
CA VAL A 340 28.13 -16.44 -2.02
C VAL A 340 27.97 -17.23 -3.32
N ALA A 341 26.83 -17.08 -4.00
CA ALA A 341 26.57 -17.70 -5.29
C ALA A 341 27.28 -17.00 -6.47
N GLY A 342 27.98 -15.89 -6.23
CA GLY A 342 28.79 -15.20 -7.22
C GLY A 342 28.03 -14.21 -8.12
N LEU A 343 26.81 -13.80 -7.72
CA LEU A 343 26.15 -12.64 -8.32
C LEU A 343 26.93 -11.36 -8.00
N ALA A 344 26.77 -10.34 -8.84
CA ALA A 344 27.47 -9.07 -8.73
C ALA A 344 26.52 -7.88 -8.95
N VAL A 345 26.90 -6.73 -8.38
CA VAL A 345 26.25 -5.46 -8.71
C VAL A 345 26.41 -5.18 -10.21
N GLY A 346 25.31 -4.82 -10.86
CA GLY A 346 25.23 -4.62 -12.31
C GLY A 346 24.78 -5.84 -13.10
N ASP A 347 24.62 -7.01 -12.47
CA ASP A 347 23.94 -8.14 -13.11
C ASP A 347 22.48 -7.79 -13.35
N VAL A 348 21.94 -8.20 -14.50
CA VAL A 348 20.50 -8.09 -14.80
C VAL A 348 19.88 -9.47 -14.72
N ILE A 349 19.09 -9.72 -13.68
CA ILE A 349 18.37 -10.98 -13.50
C ILE A 349 17.19 -11.01 -14.46
N THR A 350 17.08 -12.09 -15.23
CA THR A 350 16.03 -12.26 -16.24
C THR A 350 15.05 -13.38 -15.89
N LYS A 351 15.48 -14.40 -15.13
CA LYS A 351 14.62 -15.51 -14.67
C LYS A 351 15.06 -16.10 -13.33
N LEU A 352 14.11 -16.74 -12.66
CA LEU A 352 14.33 -17.68 -11.55
C LEU A 352 13.72 -19.05 -11.92
N ASP A 353 14.50 -20.13 -11.84
CA ASP A 353 14.14 -21.50 -12.26
C ASP A 353 13.45 -21.55 -13.64
N GLY A 354 13.99 -20.80 -14.61
CA GLY A 354 13.46 -20.71 -15.96
C GLY A 354 12.20 -19.84 -16.12
N ILE A 355 11.63 -19.33 -15.02
CA ILE A 355 10.45 -18.46 -15.03
C ILE A 355 10.88 -16.98 -15.19
N PRO A 356 10.36 -16.25 -16.19
CA PRO A 356 10.72 -14.85 -16.42
C PRO A 356 10.42 -13.91 -15.25
N THR A 357 11.36 -13.00 -14.99
CA THR A 357 11.26 -11.91 -14.02
C THR A 357 11.48 -10.57 -14.71
N PRO A 358 10.50 -10.06 -15.48
CA PRO A 358 10.65 -8.82 -16.25
C PRO A 358 10.77 -7.57 -15.35
N ASP A 359 10.37 -7.66 -14.08
CA ASP A 359 10.44 -6.56 -13.14
C ASP A 359 10.59 -7.08 -11.69
N MET A 360 10.84 -6.17 -10.76
CA MET A 360 11.05 -6.45 -9.35
C MET A 360 9.79 -7.00 -8.68
N ALA A 361 8.60 -6.60 -9.13
CA ALA A 361 7.34 -7.12 -8.62
C ALA A 361 7.21 -8.62 -8.94
N ARG A 362 7.47 -9.02 -10.19
CA ARG A 362 7.47 -10.42 -10.59
C ARG A 362 8.60 -11.21 -9.93
N PHE A 363 9.79 -10.62 -9.82
CA PHE A 363 10.93 -11.22 -9.13
C PHE A 363 10.61 -11.53 -7.66
N LEU A 364 10.06 -10.57 -6.90
CA LEU A 364 9.77 -10.77 -5.48
C LEU A 364 8.59 -11.72 -5.25
N THR A 365 7.50 -11.59 -6.03
CA THR A 365 6.37 -12.51 -5.93
C THR A 365 6.78 -13.94 -6.26
N LEU A 366 7.66 -14.13 -7.23
CA LEU A 366 8.25 -15.44 -7.52
C LEU A 366 9.19 -15.90 -6.40
N LEU A 367 10.10 -15.04 -5.94
CA LEU A 367 11.02 -15.36 -4.84
C LEU A 367 10.27 -15.81 -3.59
N TRP A 368 9.16 -15.15 -3.22
CA TRP A 368 8.36 -15.48 -2.05
C TRP A 368 7.48 -16.72 -2.21
N SER A 369 7.41 -17.30 -3.41
CA SER A 369 6.77 -18.61 -3.60
C SER A 369 7.68 -19.79 -3.20
N TYR A 370 8.97 -19.52 -2.98
CA TYR A 370 9.94 -20.50 -2.48
C TYR A 370 10.03 -20.50 -0.96
N SER A 371 10.63 -21.55 -0.42
CA SER A 371 10.94 -21.69 1.00
C SER A 371 12.38 -21.32 1.32
N ALA A 372 12.62 -20.91 2.57
CA ALA A 372 13.98 -20.85 3.10
C ALA A 372 14.61 -22.25 3.05
N GLY A 373 15.85 -22.35 2.56
CA GLY A 373 16.56 -23.60 2.31
C GLY A 373 16.48 -24.10 0.87
N ASP A 374 15.53 -23.61 0.06
CA ASP A 374 15.45 -23.96 -1.36
C ASP A 374 16.69 -23.44 -2.11
N THR A 375 17.14 -24.19 -3.10
CA THR A 375 18.19 -23.74 -4.02
C THR A 375 17.57 -23.47 -5.38
N ILE A 376 17.59 -22.20 -5.79
CA ILE A 376 17.00 -21.74 -7.05
C ILE A 376 18.09 -21.39 -8.06
N GLN A 377 17.86 -21.68 -9.33
CA GLN A 377 18.71 -21.26 -10.43
C GLN A 377 18.31 -19.86 -10.89
N ILE A 378 19.30 -18.98 -11.06
CA ILE A 378 19.12 -17.61 -11.52
C ILE A 378 19.80 -17.46 -12.86
N GLU A 379 19.03 -17.10 -13.89
CA GLU A 379 19.58 -16.64 -15.16
C GLU A 379 19.77 -15.12 -15.10
N PHE A 380 20.96 -14.64 -15.45
CA PHE A 380 21.30 -13.22 -15.44
C PHE A 380 22.20 -12.83 -16.61
N LEU A 381 22.22 -11.54 -16.93
CA LEU A 381 23.18 -10.94 -17.85
C LEU A 381 24.24 -10.18 -17.08
N ARG A 382 25.51 -10.52 -17.33
CA ARG A 382 26.67 -9.76 -16.87
C ARG A 382 27.43 -9.24 -18.07
N GLN A 383 27.46 -7.92 -18.25
CA GLN A 383 28.06 -7.29 -19.43
C GLN A 383 27.53 -7.89 -20.74
N ASN A 384 26.21 -8.06 -20.84
CA ASN A 384 25.49 -8.66 -21.97
C ASN A 384 25.85 -10.12 -22.30
N ARG A 385 26.49 -10.84 -21.38
CA ARG A 385 26.71 -12.29 -21.49
C ARG A 385 25.80 -13.01 -20.50
N LEU A 386 25.15 -14.06 -20.99
CA LEU A 386 24.31 -14.93 -20.16
C LEU A 386 25.18 -15.68 -19.16
N GLY A 387 24.74 -15.68 -17.91
CA GLY A 387 25.29 -16.44 -16.81
C GLY A 387 24.16 -17.10 -16.00
N GLU A 388 24.55 -18.11 -15.25
CA GLU A 388 23.66 -18.84 -14.35
C GLU A 388 24.32 -18.95 -12.98
N ALA A 389 23.52 -18.85 -11.91
CA ALA A 389 23.96 -19.07 -10.54
C ALA A 389 22.90 -19.85 -9.76
N ASN A 390 23.33 -20.83 -8.97
CA ASN A 390 22.44 -21.53 -8.03
C ASN A 390 22.55 -20.86 -6.67
N VAL A 391 21.43 -20.37 -6.14
CA VAL A 391 21.38 -19.63 -4.88
C VAL A 391 20.52 -20.38 -3.87
N THR A 392 21.12 -20.75 -2.73
CA THR A 392 20.38 -21.32 -1.61
C THR A 392 19.78 -20.22 -0.74
N LEU A 393 18.47 -20.13 -0.71
CA LEU A 393 17.72 -19.11 0.04
C LEU A 393 17.85 -19.35 1.54
N VAL A 394 17.86 -18.28 2.31
CA VAL A 394 17.81 -18.34 3.79
C VAL A 394 16.54 -17.67 4.29
N GLU A 395 16.13 -17.91 5.53
CA GLU A 395 15.00 -17.16 6.10
C GLU A 395 15.42 -15.70 6.33
N ARG A 396 14.55 -14.76 5.95
CA ARG A 396 14.75 -13.36 6.26
C ARG A 396 14.68 -13.18 7.79
N PRO A 397 15.72 -12.61 8.42
CA PRO A 397 15.77 -12.41 9.86
C PRO A 397 14.62 -11.55 10.41
#